data_AF-A0AAW0IGG8-F1
#
_entry.id   AF-A0AAW0IGG8-F1
#
_cell.length_a   1.000
_cell.length_b   1.000
_cell.length_c   1.000
_cell.angle_alpha   90.00
_cell.angle_beta   90.00
_cell.angle_gamma   90.00
#
_symmetry.space_group_name_H-M   'P 1'
#
loop_
_entity.id
_entity.type
_entity.pdbx_description
1 polymer ?
#
loop_
_entity_poly.entity_id
_entity_poly.type
_entity_poly.pdbx_seq_one_letter_code
_entity_poly.pdbx_strand_id
1 'polypeptide(L)'
;VEQPLRSKKAVWHKLLSKQRKRAVVACFRMAPLYNLPRHRSINLFLHGYQRFWIETEAYSFEEKLVQDLAKSPRVEEEEEEETEKQPDPLHQIILYFSRTALTERSKLEDDPLYTSYSSMMAKSCQSAEDEDEDEDKEKTFEEKEMEKQKTLYQQARLHERGAAEMVLQMISASKGEMSPMVVETLKLGIAILNGGNAGVQQKMLDYLKEKKDAGFFQSLSGLMQSCR
;
A
#
# COMPACT_ATOMS: atom_id res chain seq x y z
N VAL A 1 54.48 9.66 56.23
CA VAL A 1 53.37 8.69 56.12
C VAL A 1 52.24 9.39 55.40
N GLU A 2 52.28 9.40 54.07
CA GLU A 2 51.17 9.92 53.26
C GLU A 2 50.05 8.88 53.26
N GLN A 3 48.88 9.27 53.80
CA GLN A 3 47.67 8.46 53.69
C GLN A 3 47.18 8.47 52.24
N PRO A 4 46.90 7.31 51.63
CA PRO A 4 46.37 7.29 50.28
C PRO A 4 44.96 7.91 50.27
N LEU A 5 44.79 8.92 49.42
CA LEU A 5 43.53 9.63 49.19
C LEU A 5 42.42 8.63 48.83
N ARG A 6 41.31 8.77 49.56
CA ARG A 6 40.08 7.98 49.50
C ARG A 6 39.79 7.41 48.11
N SER A 7 39.81 6.07 48.04
CA SER A 7 39.27 5.23 46.98
C SER A 7 37.99 5.83 46.38
N LYS A 8 37.98 5.98 45.05
CA LYS A 8 36.82 6.38 44.25
C LYS A 8 35.62 5.53 44.69
N LYS A 9 34.57 6.17 45.22
CA LYS A 9 33.31 5.49 45.56
C LYS A 9 32.90 4.65 44.36
N ALA A 10 32.75 3.34 44.55
CA ALA A 10 32.15 2.47 43.56
C ALA A 10 30.76 3.01 43.23
N VAL A 11 30.61 3.62 42.06
CA VAL A 11 29.32 4.07 41.56
C VAL A 11 28.60 2.79 41.12
N TRP A 12 27.73 2.27 41.98
CA TRP A 12 26.87 1.16 41.65
C TRP A 12 25.98 1.58 40.47
N HIS A 13 26.31 1.10 39.27
CA HIS A 13 25.48 1.31 38.10
C HIS A 13 24.15 0.57 38.32
N LYS A 14 23.06 1.33 38.25
CA LYS A 14 21.70 0.81 38.45
C LYS A 14 21.27 0.03 37.21
N LEU A 15 21.50 -1.29 37.23
CA LEU A 15 21.20 -2.23 36.13
C LEU A 15 19.71 -2.34 35.76
N LEU A 16 18.79 -2.07 36.70
CA LEU A 16 17.35 -2.16 36.44
C LEU A 16 16.59 -0.94 36.94
N SER A 17 15.75 -0.38 36.07
CA SER A 17 14.85 0.72 36.43
C SER A 17 13.79 0.25 37.44
N LYS A 18 13.31 1.18 38.28
CA LYS A 18 12.24 0.91 39.25
C LYS A 18 10.95 0.42 38.56
N GLN A 19 10.67 0.92 37.37
CA GLN A 19 9.53 0.51 36.55
C GLN A 19 9.65 -0.95 36.10
N ARG A 20 10.81 -1.37 35.59
CA ARG A 20 11.07 -2.78 35.22
C ARG A 20 10.92 -3.72 36.43
N LYS A 21 11.44 -3.34 37.60
CA LYS A 21 11.26 -4.12 38.84
C LYS A 21 9.78 -4.29 39.20
N ARG A 22 8.99 -3.22 39.09
CA ARG A 22 7.53 -3.26 39.34
C ARG A 22 6.79 -4.15 38.34
N ALA A 23 7.14 -4.09 37.06
CA ALA A 23 6.53 -4.92 36.02
C ALA A 23 6.78 -6.42 36.28
N VAL A 24 8.03 -6.81 36.58
CA VAL A 24 8.38 -8.20 36.92
C VAL A 24 7.57 -8.70 38.13
N VAL A 25 7.46 -7.86 39.16
CA VAL A 25 6.66 -8.16 40.35
C VAL A 25 5.15 -8.24 40.06
N ALA A 26 4.66 -7.53 39.05
CA ALA A 26 3.27 -7.63 38.59
C ALA A 26 3.02 -8.90 37.77
N CYS A 27 4.00 -9.39 37.01
CA CYS A 27 3.90 -10.66 36.27
C CYS A 27 3.61 -11.86 37.19
N PHE A 28 4.21 -11.87 38.39
CA PHE A 28 3.92 -12.91 39.39
C PHE A 28 2.48 -12.87 39.93
N ARG A 29 1.74 -11.78 39.72
CA ARG A 29 0.32 -11.64 40.12
C ARG A 29 -0.65 -11.84 38.96
N MET A 30 -0.19 -12.28 37.80
CA MET A 30 -1.06 -12.50 36.65
C MET A 30 -1.99 -13.70 36.90
N ALA A 31 -3.25 -13.55 36.50
CA ALA A 31 -4.23 -14.62 36.56
C ALA A 31 -4.03 -15.57 35.37
N PRO A 32 -4.07 -16.89 35.58
CA PRO A 32 -4.03 -17.86 34.49
C PRO A 32 -5.32 -17.81 33.66
N LEU A 33 -5.24 -18.25 32.40
CA LEU A 33 -6.34 -18.12 31.43
C LEU A 33 -7.66 -18.74 31.92
N TYR A 34 -7.60 -19.89 32.61
CA TYR A 34 -8.79 -20.58 33.12
C TYR A 34 -9.53 -19.83 34.23
N ASN A 35 -8.86 -18.86 34.89
CA ASN A 35 -9.44 -18.07 35.98
C ASN A 35 -9.98 -16.71 35.49
N LEU A 36 -9.95 -16.45 34.19
CA LEU A 36 -10.47 -15.22 33.61
C LEU A 36 -11.99 -15.34 33.32
N PRO A 37 -12.76 -14.26 33.48
CA PRO A 37 -14.15 -14.23 33.04
C PRO A 37 -14.27 -14.57 31.56
N ARG A 38 -15.28 -15.39 31.21
CA ARG A 38 -15.47 -15.90 29.84
C ARG A 38 -15.44 -14.80 28.76
N HIS A 39 -16.15 -13.69 28.97
CA HIS A 39 -16.18 -12.58 28.00
C HIS A 39 -14.79 -11.97 27.76
N ARG A 40 -13.95 -11.91 28.79
CA ARG A 40 -12.58 -11.37 28.69
C ARG A 40 -11.67 -12.32 27.92
N SER A 41 -11.80 -13.62 28.15
CA SER A 41 -11.10 -14.65 27.39
C SER A 41 -11.50 -14.65 25.92
N ILE A 42 -12.80 -14.46 25.61
CA ILE A 42 -13.30 -14.34 24.24
C ILE A 42 -12.70 -13.12 23.53
N ASN A 43 -12.70 -11.94 24.16
CA ASN A 43 -12.12 -10.75 23.55
C ASN A 43 -10.61 -10.91 23.28
N LEU A 44 -9.87 -11.53 24.22
CA LEU A 44 -8.46 -11.84 24.01
C LEU A 44 -8.27 -12.81 22.83
N PHE A 45 -9.12 -13.83 22.74
CA PHE A 45 -9.10 -14.80 21.64
C PHE A 45 -9.37 -14.14 20.29
N LEU A 46 -10.40 -13.29 20.19
CA LEU A 46 -10.76 -12.61 18.93
C LEU A 46 -9.60 -11.76 18.38
N HIS A 47 -8.92 -11.00 19.24
CA HIS A 47 -7.75 -10.24 18.82
C HIS A 47 -6.59 -11.12 18.36
N GLY A 48 -6.39 -12.27 19.01
CA GLY A 48 -5.42 -13.27 18.57
C GLY A 48 -5.80 -13.88 17.23
N TYR A 49 -7.05 -14.31 17.08
CA TYR A 49 -7.55 -14.92 15.86
C TYR A 49 -7.47 -13.97 14.66
N GLN A 50 -7.85 -12.71 14.82
CA GLN A 50 -7.72 -11.71 13.77
C GLN A 50 -6.25 -11.58 13.30
N ARG A 51 -5.30 -11.43 14.23
CA ARG A 51 -3.89 -11.19 13.91
C ARG A 51 -3.13 -12.41 13.40
N PHE A 52 -3.42 -13.58 13.98
CA PHE A 52 -2.67 -14.81 13.70
C PHE A 52 -3.33 -15.73 12.68
N TRP A 53 -4.58 -15.46 12.29
CA TRP A 53 -5.26 -16.23 11.27
C TRP A 53 -5.73 -15.32 10.14
N ILE A 54 -6.59 -14.34 10.41
CA ILE A 54 -7.23 -13.57 9.33
C ILE A 54 -6.21 -12.68 8.58
N GLU A 55 -5.35 -11.97 9.30
CA GLU A 55 -4.34 -11.07 8.70
C GLU A 55 -3.19 -11.83 8.02
N THR A 56 -2.91 -13.06 8.44
CA THR A 56 -1.85 -13.92 7.87
C THR A 56 -2.35 -14.83 6.75
N GLU A 57 -3.66 -14.93 6.55
CA GLU A 57 -4.23 -15.77 5.50
C GLU A 57 -3.98 -15.11 4.13
N ALA A 58 -3.08 -15.70 3.35
CA ALA A 58 -2.76 -15.22 2.01
C ALA A 58 -3.86 -15.62 1.00
N TYR A 59 -4.94 -14.85 0.95
CA TYR A 59 -5.95 -14.98 -0.10
C TYR A 59 -5.75 -13.89 -1.17
N SER A 60 -5.15 -14.26 -2.30
CA SER A 60 -4.89 -13.37 -3.44
C SER A 60 -6.10 -13.26 -4.38
N PHE A 61 -7.13 -12.53 -3.94
CA PHE A 61 -8.31 -12.27 -4.78
C PHE A 61 -8.16 -11.05 -5.67
N GLU A 62 -7.19 -10.19 -5.38
CA GLU A 62 -7.00 -8.87 -5.99
C GLU A 62 -6.80 -9.00 -7.50
N GLU A 63 -5.94 -9.93 -7.93
CA GLU A 63 -5.72 -10.19 -9.37
C GLU A 63 -6.99 -10.67 -10.06
N LYS A 64 -7.72 -11.61 -9.45
CA LYS A 64 -8.96 -12.15 -10.02
C LYS A 64 -10.03 -11.07 -10.13
N LEU A 65 -10.18 -10.23 -9.11
CA LEU A 65 -11.12 -9.11 -9.12
C LEU A 65 -10.79 -8.13 -10.25
N VAL A 66 -9.53 -7.69 -10.36
CA VAL A 66 -9.13 -6.74 -11.40
C VAL A 66 -9.28 -7.36 -12.79
N GLN A 67 -8.99 -8.65 -12.95
CA GLN A 67 -9.21 -9.37 -14.20
C GLN A 67 -10.70 -9.43 -14.57
N ASP A 68 -11.59 -9.71 -13.61
CA ASP A 68 -13.02 -9.80 -13.85
C ASP A 68 -13.64 -8.43 -14.17
N LEU A 69 -13.16 -7.34 -13.55
CA LEU A 69 -13.57 -5.97 -13.86
C LEU A 69 -13.09 -5.49 -15.23
N ALA A 70 -11.95 -6.01 -15.72
CA ALA A 70 -11.40 -5.67 -17.03
C ALA A 70 -12.09 -6.43 -18.18
N LYS A 71 -12.89 -7.46 -17.89
CA LYS A 71 -13.71 -8.13 -18.90
C LYS A 71 -14.90 -7.23 -19.21
N SER A 72 -15.09 -6.90 -20.48
CA SER A 72 -16.34 -6.29 -20.92
C SER A 72 -17.50 -7.24 -20.60
N PRO A 73 -18.68 -6.74 -20.21
CA PRO A 73 -19.87 -7.57 -20.22
C PRO A 73 -20.02 -8.11 -21.64
N ARG A 74 -19.96 -9.44 -21.79
CA ARG A 74 -20.23 -10.10 -23.07
C ARG A 74 -21.68 -9.82 -23.42
N VAL A 75 -21.92 -8.79 -24.23
CA VAL A 75 -23.10 -8.77 -25.09
C VAL A 75 -22.67 -9.58 -26.31
N GLU A 76 -23.17 -10.81 -26.43
CA GLU A 76 -22.98 -11.67 -27.60
C GLU A 76 -23.79 -11.19 -28.82
N GLU A 77 -24.24 -9.93 -28.82
CA GLU A 77 -25.01 -9.32 -29.90
C GLU A 77 -24.41 -7.95 -30.20
N GLU A 78 -24.21 -7.68 -31.49
CA GLU A 78 -23.68 -6.44 -32.10
C GLU A 78 -22.16 -6.43 -32.35
N GLU A 79 -21.73 -7.28 -33.30
CA GLU A 79 -20.88 -6.76 -34.39
C GLU A 79 -21.69 -5.67 -35.10
N GLU A 80 -21.35 -4.40 -34.93
CA GLU A 80 -21.36 -3.38 -35.99
C GLU A 80 -20.94 -1.99 -35.47
N GLU A 81 -20.13 -1.32 -36.29
CA GLU A 81 -19.73 0.10 -36.29
C GLU A 81 -18.75 0.63 -35.22
N GLU A 82 -17.65 1.22 -35.71
CA GLU A 82 -16.74 2.12 -34.98
C GLU A 82 -17.54 3.27 -34.35
N THR A 83 -18.00 3.05 -33.13
CA THR A 83 -18.43 4.09 -32.21
C THR A 83 -17.68 3.87 -30.90
N GLU A 84 -17.30 4.97 -30.24
CA GLU A 84 -16.40 5.03 -29.08
C GLU A 84 -16.55 3.81 -28.15
N LYS A 85 -15.51 2.96 -28.08
CA LYS A 85 -15.54 1.73 -27.27
C LYS A 85 -16.00 2.08 -25.87
N GLN A 86 -17.16 1.56 -25.46
CA GLN A 86 -17.67 1.82 -24.12
C GLN A 86 -16.62 1.41 -23.09
N PRO A 87 -16.35 2.26 -22.10
CA PRO A 87 -15.36 1.97 -21.06
C PRO A 87 -15.78 0.70 -20.32
N ASP A 88 -14.88 -0.26 -20.18
CA ASP A 88 -15.12 -1.43 -19.34
C ASP A 88 -15.30 -1.03 -17.86
N PRO A 89 -15.86 -1.91 -17.01
CA PRO A 89 -16.12 -1.56 -15.60
C PRO A 89 -14.88 -1.05 -14.86
N LEU A 90 -13.71 -1.64 -15.12
CA LEU A 90 -12.45 -1.20 -14.53
C LEU A 90 -12.08 0.24 -14.97
N HIS A 91 -12.23 0.55 -16.25
CA HIS A 91 -11.98 1.88 -16.79
C HIS A 91 -12.96 2.92 -16.21
N GLN A 92 -14.24 2.57 -16.07
CA GLN A 92 -15.24 3.46 -15.44
C GLN A 92 -14.87 3.82 -14.00
N ILE A 93 -14.38 2.85 -13.21
CA ILE A 93 -13.91 3.08 -11.84
C ILE A 93 -12.72 4.05 -11.83
N ILE A 94 -11.73 3.83 -12.71
CA ILE A 94 -10.55 4.71 -12.81
C ILE A 94 -10.95 6.13 -13.24
N LEU A 95 -11.85 6.25 -14.21
CA LEU A 95 -12.37 7.55 -14.67
C LEU A 95 -13.13 8.29 -13.55
N TYR A 96 -13.92 7.58 -12.74
CA TYR A 96 -14.61 8.16 -11.60
C TYR A 96 -13.64 8.76 -10.58
N PHE A 97 -12.60 8.02 -10.21
CA PHE A 97 -11.58 8.52 -9.28
C PHE A 97 -10.76 9.66 -9.87
N SER A 98 -10.41 9.59 -11.16
CA SER A 98 -9.75 10.67 -11.90
C SER A 98 -10.58 11.96 -11.88
N ARG A 99 -11.89 11.88 -12.14
CA ARG A 99 -12.79 13.04 -12.07
C ARG A 99 -12.87 13.62 -10.65
N THR A 100 -12.85 12.75 -9.64
CA THR A 100 -12.86 13.17 -8.23
C THR A 100 -11.59 13.95 -7.89
N ALA A 101 -10.42 13.51 -8.38
CA ALA A 101 -9.14 14.21 -8.23
C ALA A 101 -9.14 15.61 -8.85
N LEU A 102 -9.78 15.75 -10.02
CA LEU A 102 -9.84 17.00 -10.78
C LEU A 102 -10.92 17.97 -10.27
N THR A 103 -11.78 17.54 -9.35
CA THR A 103 -12.80 18.41 -8.77
C THR A 103 -12.14 19.39 -7.81
N GLU A 104 -12.23 20.69 -8.09
CA GLU A 104 -11.61 21.73 -7.26
C GLU A 104 -12.18 21.69 -5.83
N ARG A 105 -11.32 21.27 -4.88
CA ARG A 105 -11.62 21.27 -3.45
C ARG A 105 -10.44 21.86 -2.67
N SER A 106 -10.73 22.42 -1.50
CA SER A 106 -9.69 22.95 -0.61
C SER A 106 -8.80 21.83 -0.06
N LYS A 107 -9.37 20.66 0.20
CA LYS A 107 -8.70 19.44 0.68
C LYS A 107 -9.31 18.20 0.01
N LEU A 108 -8.50 17.16 -0.15
CA LEU A 108 -9.00 15.81 -0.46
C LEU A 108 -9.77 15.28 0.74
N GLU A 109 -11.02 14.89 0.50
CA GLU A 109 -11.81 14.15 1.49
C GLU A 109 -11.29 12.72 1.59
N ASP A 110 -11.31 12.16 2.80
CA ASP A 110 -10.95 10.77 3.00
C ASP A 110 -11.99 9.87 2.34
N ASP A 111 -11.58 9.13 1.31
CA ASP A 111 -12.40 8.18 0.59
C ASP A 111 -11.89 6.74 0.84
N PRO A 112 -12.57 5.99 1.73
CA PRO A 112 -12.24 4.58 1.98
C PRO A 112 -12.38 3.69 0.74
N LEU A 113 -13.27 4.06 -0.20
CA LEU A 113 -13.48 3.31 -1.43
C LEU A 113 -12.27 3.44 -2.34
N TYR A 114 -11.80 4.68 -2.56
CA TYR A 114 -10.56 4.93 -3.30
C TYR A 114 -9.39 4.18 -2.69
N THR A 115 -9.20 4.30 -1.37
CA THR A 115 -8.12 3.63 -0.62
C THR A 115 -8.14 2.12 -0.86
N SER A 116 -9.32 1.48 -0.76
CA SER A 116 -9.48 0.04 -0.95
C SER A 116 -9.18 -0.39 -2.39
N TYR A 117 -9.74 0.32 -3.39
CA TYR A 117 -9.52 -0.02 -4.80
C TYR A 117 -8.08 0.24 -5.24
N SER A 118 -7.46 1.32 -4.79
CA SER A 118 -6.05 1.61 -5.06
C SER A 118 -5.15 0.50 -4.49
N SER A 119 -5.44 0.03 -3.27
CA SER A 119 -4.72 -1.08 -2.66
C SER A 119 -4.89 -2.39 -3.44
N MET A 120 -6.11 -2.73 -3.84
CA MET A 120 -6.39 -3.93 -4.66
C MET A 120 -5.72 -3.86 -6.03
N MET A 121 -5.76 -2.70 -6.70
CA MET A 121 -5.06 -2.50 -7.98
C MET A 121 -3.55 -2.63 -7.82
N ALA A 122 -2.97 -2.08 -6.75
CA ALA A 122 -1.54 -2.17 -6.49
C ALA A 122 -1.10 -3.63 -6.28
N LYS A 123 -1.82 -4.35 -5.41
CA LYS A 123 -1.58 -5.77 -5.16
C LYS A 123 -1.79 -6.65 -6.39
N SER A 124 -2.70 -6.29 -7.30
CA SER A 124 -2.88 -7.03 -8.56
C SER A 124 -1.65 -6.99 -9.47
N CYS A 125 -0.79 -5.98 -9.33
CA CYS A 125 0.47 -5.87 -10.08
C CYS A 125 1.68 -6.40 -9.31
N GLN A 126 1.50 -6.80 -8.05
CA GLN A 126 2.54 -7.39 -7.22
C GLN A 126 2.39 -8.90 -7.26
N SER A 127 3.50 -9.61 -7.44
CA SER A 127 3.50 -11.07 -7.33
C SER A 127 3.25 -11.43 -5.87
N ALA A 128 2.41 -12.42 -5.58
CA ALA A 128 2.35 -12.99 -4.23
C ALA A 128 3.74 -13.49 -3.76
N GLU A 129 4.60 -13.82 -4.72
CA GLU A 129 5.99 -14.24 -4.51
C GLU A 129 6.96 -13.10 -4.15
N ASP A 130 6.53 -11.82 -4.22
CA ASP A 130 7.34 -10.70 -3.74
C ASP A 130 7.26 -10.56 -2.21
N GLU A 131 6.26 -11.19 -1.56
CA GLU A 131 6.11 -11.22 -0.10
C GLU A 131 6.76 -12.46 0.55
N ASP A 132 6.97 -13.52 -0.23
CA ASP A 132 7.72 -14.70 0.18
C ASP A 132 9.20 -14.52 -0.21
N GLU A 133 9.96 -13.85 0.66
CA GLU A 133 11.43 -13.80 0.66
C GLU A 133 12.05 -15.20 0.88
N ASP A 134 11.69 -16.19 0.06
CA ASP A 134 12.54 -17.36 -0.20
C ASP A 134 13.68 -16.88 -1.14
N GLU A 135 14.47 -15.89 -0.69
CA GLU A 135 15.64 -15.31 -1.39
C GLU A 135 16.69 -16.38 -1.78
N ASP A 136 16.58 -17.59 -1.22
CA ASP A 136 17.52 -18.69 -1.39
C ASP A 136 17.20 -19.64 -2.57
N LYS A 137 16.10 -19.45 -3.31
CA LYS A 137 15.85 -20.18 -4.56
C LYS A 137 16.20 -19.33 -5.76
N GLU A 138 17.34 -19.61 -6.38
CA GLU A 138 17.69 -19.04 -7.68
C GLU A 138 16.63 -19.43 -8.72
N LYS A 139 15.71 -18.51 -9.01
CA LYS A 139 14.76 -18.65 -10.13
C LYS A 139 15.52 -18.80 -11.44
N THR A 140 15.08 -19.72 -12.28
CA THR A 140 15.63 -19.93 -13.62
C THR A 140 15.42 -18.70 -14.50
N PHE A 141 16.21 -18.57 -15.56
CA PHE A 141 16.03 -17.47 -16.52
C PHE A 141 14.62 -17.46 -17.14
N GLU A 142 14.07 -18.65 -17.41
CA GLU A 142 12.74 -18.81 -17.98
C GLU A 142 11.64 -18.33 -17.02
N GLU A 143 11.73 -18.68 -15.73
CA GLU A 143 10.80 -18.20 -14.68
C GLU A 143 10.86 -16.68 -14.55
N LYS A 144 12.05 -16.09 -14.53
CA LYS A 144 12.22 -14.62 -14.44
C LYS A 144 11.61 -13.89 -15.63
N GLU A 145 11.77 -14.41 -16.85
CA GLU A 145 11.18 -13.77 -18.04
C GLU A 145 9.65 -13.95 -18.08
N MET A 146 9.14 -15.09 -17.63
CA MET A 146 7.69 -15.33 -17.46
C MET A 146 7.05 -14.37 -16.45
N GLU A 147 7.67 -14.19 -15.28
CA GLU A 147 7.22 -13.26 -14.24
C GLU A 147 7.22 -11.81 -14.72
N LYS A 148 8.29 -11.41 -15.40
CA LYS A 148 8.40 -10.10 -16.01
C LYS A 148 7.27 -9.86 -17.03
N GLN A 149 6.99 -10.84 -17.89
CA GLN A 149 5.93 -10.70 -18.89
C GLN A 149 4.53 -10.65 -18.26
N LYS A 150 4.30 -11.44 -17.20
CA LYS A 150 3.07 -11.38 -16.40
C LYS A 150 2.88 -10.01 -15.75
N THR A 151 3.93 -9.48 -15.13
CA THR A 151 3.93 -8.16 -14.49
C THR A 151 3.62 -7.06 -15.50
N LEU A 152 4.30 -7.08 -16.67
CA LEU A 152 4.05 -6.12 -17.74
C LEU A 152 2.61 -6.18 -18.25
N TYR A 153 2.02 -7.37 -18.35
CA TYR A 153 0.61 -7.53 -18.73
C TYR A 153 -0.35 -6.94 -17.69
N GLN A 154 -0.12 -7.18 -16.40
CA GLN A 154 -0.94 -6.62 -15.32
C GLN A 154 -0.86 -5.09 -15.27
N GLN A 155 0.35 -4.54 -15.40
CA GLN A 155 0.57 -3.09 -15.50
C GLN A 155 -0.07 -2.52 -16.78
N ALA A 156 0.02 -3.25 -17.89
CA ALA A 156 -0.57 -2.86 -19.17
C ALA A 156 -2.08 -2.63 -18.99
N ARG A 157 -2.77 -3.60 -18.40
CA ARG A 157 -4.20 -3.55 -18.11
C ARG A 157 -4.62 -2.29 -17.35
N LEU A 158 -3.88 -1.88 -16.32
CA LEU A 158 -4.21 -0.69 -15.54
C LEU A 158 -3.90 0.62 -16.27
N HIS A 159 -2.70 0.75 -16.82
CA HIS A 159 -2.27 2.03 -17.40
C HIS A 159 -2.96 2.34 -18.75
N GLU A 160 -3.44 1.34 -19.50
CA GLU A 160 -4.28 1.54 -20.69
C GLU A 160 -5.63 2.16 -20.34
N ARG A 161 -6.11 1.95 -19.11
CA ARG A 161 -7.38 2.47 -18.59
C ARG A 161 -7.21 3.79 -17.81
N GLY A 162 -6.05 4.42 -17.90
CA GLY A 162 -5.79 5.73 -17.30
C GLY A 162 -5.32 5.71 -15.84
N ALA A 163 -4.97 4.54 -15.27
CA ALA A 163 -4.52 4.48 -13.87
C ALA A 163 -3.26 5.31 -13.60
N ALA A 164 -2.34 5.37 -14.57
CA ALA A 164 -1.11 6.15 -14.46
C ALA A 164 -1.40 7.67 -14.34
N GLU A 165 -2.34 8.19 -15.12
CA GLU A 165 -2.75 9.59 -15.08
C GLU A 165 -3.52 9.90 -13.79
N MET A 166 -4.41 9.00 -13.38
CA MET A 166 -5.14 9.10 -12.12
C MET A 166 -4.18 9.25 -10.93
N VAL A 167 -3.10 8.46 -10.87
CA VAL A 167 -2.07 8.57 -9.81
C VAL A 167 -1.46 9.97 -9.77
N LEU A 168 -1.08 10.53 -10.92
CA LEU A 168 -0.52 11.88 -11.00
C LEU A 168 -1.52 12.96 -10.55
N GLN A 169 -2.78 12.83 -10.97
CA GLN A 169 -3.85 13.76 -10.61
C GLN A 169 -4.13 13.74 -9.10
N MET A 170 -4.19 12.54 -8.50
CA MET A 170 -4.41 12.38 -7.06
C MET A 170 -3.26 12.97 -6.23
N ILE A 171 -2.01 12.81 -6.69
CA ILE A 171 -0.85 13.46 -6.05
C ILE A 171 -0.96 14.99 -6.18
N SER A 172 -1.31 15.51 -7.36
CA SER A 172 -1.50 16.97 -7.56
C SER A 172 -2.62 17.52 -6.65
N ALA A 173 -3.72 16.77 -6.52
CA ALA A 173 -4.85 17.15 -5.66
C ALA A 173 -4.52 17.15 -4.16
N SER A 174 -3.48 16.41 -3.73
CA SER A 174 -3.06 16.35 -2.31
C SER A 174 -2.55 17.68 -1.75
N LYS A 175 -2.06 18.58 -2.61
CA LYS A 175 -1.48 19.88 -2.21
C LYS A 175 -0.38 19.74 -1.15
N GLY A 176 0.27 18.58 -1.07
CA GLY A 176 1.34 18.30 -0.11
C GLY A 176 0.88 17.82 1.26
N GLU A 177 -0.43 17.60 1.48
CA GLU A 177 -0.93 17.00 2.72
C GLU A 177 -0.82 15.47 2.66
N MET A 178 -0.13 14.87 3.65
CA MET A 178 -0.05 13.42 3.75
C MET A 178 -1.36 12.84 4.28
N SER A 179 -1.96 11.89 3.55
CA SER A 179 -3.19 11.19 3.95
C SER A 179 -3.11 9.70 3.61
N PRO A 180 -3.97 8.84 4.20
CA PRO A 180 -4.06 7.42 3.84
C PRO A 180 -4.27 7.20 2.34
N MET A 181 -5.05 8.06 1.70
CA MET A 181 -5.24 8.03 0.26
C MET A 181 -3.93 8.24 -0.48
N VAL A 182 -3.13 9.26 -0.11
CA VAL A 182 -1.82 9.51 -0.74
C VAL A 182 -0.88 8.32 -0.56
N VAL A 183 -0.92 7.64 0.59
CA VAL A 183 -0.15 6.39 0.80
C VAL A 183 -0.54 5.33 -0.22
N GLU A 184 -1.83 5.02 -0.36
CA GLU A 184 -2.28 3.99 -1.29
C GLU A 184 -2.11 4.41 -2.76
N THR A 185 -2.22 5.71 -3.08
CA THR A 185 -1.90 6.26 -4.41
C THR A 185 -0.44 6.02 -4.77
N LEU A 186 0.48 6.27 -3.82
CA LEU A 186 1.91 6.05 -4.03
C LEU A 186 2.23 4.56 -4.19
N LYS A 187 1.61 3.69 -3.37
CA LYS A 187 1.74 2.23 -3.52
C LYS A 187 1.31 1.75 -4.90
N LEU A 188 0.17 2.25 -5.40
CA LEU A 188 -0.29 1.96 -6.76
C LEU A 188 0.68 2.49 -7.82
N GLY A 189 1.19 3.72 -7.66
CA GLY A 189 2.20 4.29 -8.56
C GLY A 189 3.46 3.44 -8.64
N ILE A 190 3.96 2.96 -7.50
CA ILE A 190 5.11 2.05 -7.42
C ILE A 190 4.80 0.73 -8.14
N ALA A 191 3.63 0.14 -7.89
CA ALA A 191 3.25 -1.14 -8.50
C ALA A 191 3.15 -1.07 -10.04
N ILE A 192 2.61 0.02 -10.60
CA ILE A 192 2.48 0.22 -12.06
C ILE A 192 3.85 0.49 -12.71
N LEU A 193 4.81 1.04 -11.97
CA LEU A 193 6.17 1.34 -12.46
C LEU A 193 7.20 0.24 -12.11
N ASN A 194 6.81 -0.77 -11.34
CA ASN A 194 7.72 -1.82 -10.88
C ASN A 194 8.39 -2.52 -12.07
N GLY A 195 9.67 -2.86 -11.94
CA GLY A 195 10.46 -3.44 -13.04
C GLY A 195 10.81 -2.46 -14.17
N GLY A 196 10.51 -1.16 -14.05
CA GLY A 196 10.95 -0.13 -15.00
C GLY A 196 10.13 -0.05 -16.29
N ASN A 197 8.80 -0.11 -16.19
CA ASN A 197 7.91 -0.08 -17.35
C ASN A 197 7.99 1.25 -18.13
N ALA A 198 8.75 1.24 -19.23
CA ALA A 198 8.99 2.41 -20.08
C ALA A 198 7.70 2.97 -20.73
N GLY A 199 6.72 2.12 -21.03
CA GLY A 199 5.44 2.55 -21.62
C GLY A 199 4.64 3.42 -20.65
N VAL A 200 4.61 3.03 -19.37
CA VAL A 200 3.98 3.83 -18.31
C VAL A 200 4.74 5.14 -18.09
N GLN A 201 6.07 5.09 -18.02
CA GLN A 201 6.91 6.27 -17.82
C GLN A 201 6.69 7.31 -18.93
N GLN A 202 6.62 6.86 -20.19
CA GLN A 202 6.38 7.73 -21.33
C GLN A 202 4.99 8.38 -21.25
N LYS A 203 3.93 7.61 -20.95
CA LYS A 203 2.57 8.16 -20.78
C LYS A 203 2.49 9.17 -19.64
N MET A 204 3.10 8.87 -18.49
CA MET A 204 3.15 9.82 -17.35
C MET A 204 3.86 11.11 -17.72
N LEU A 205 4.99 11.01 -18.45
CA LEU A 205 5.74 12.16 -18.92
C LEU A 205 4.95 13.00 -19.92
N ASP A 206 4.30 12.36 -20.88
CA ASP A 206 3.49 13.03 -21.91
C ASP A 206 2.29 13.74 -21.27
N TYR A 207 1.62 13.10 -20.29
CA TYR A 207 0.56 13.72 -19.52
C TYR A 207 1.02 15.00 -18.82
N LEU A 208 2.16 14.98 -18.11
CA LEU A 208 2.69 16.16 -17.42
C LEU A 208 3.07 17.28 -18.40
N LYS A 209 3.64 16.92 -19.56
CA LYS A 209 3.99 17.90 -20.62
C LYS A 209 2.76 18.53 -21.26
N GLU A 210 1.69 17.75 -21.46
CA GLU A 210 0.46 18.23 -22.06
C GLU A 210 -0.33 19.12 -21.09
N LYS A 211 -0.52 18.66 -19.85
CA LYS A 211 -1.28 19.41 -18.83
C LYS A 211 -0.57 20.66 -18.35
N LYS A 212 0.77 20.65 -18.30
CA LYS A 212 1.60 21.76 -17.80
C LYS A 212 1.18 22.25 -16.41
N ASP A 213 0.66 21.34 -15.58
CA ASP A 213 0.21 21.66 -14.23
C ASP A 213 1.41 21.70 -13.27
N ALA A 214 1.65 22.88 -12.67
CA ALA A 214 2.68 23.05 -11.65
C ALA A 214 2.29 22.41 -10.30
N GLY A 215 0.99 22.12 -10.10
CA GLY A 215 0.43 21.56 -8.88
C GLY A 215 1.03 20.22 -8.48
N PHE A 216 1.42 19.38 -9.45
CA PHE A 216 2.04 18.10 -9.18
C PHE A 216 3.37 18.24 -8.41
N PHE A 217 4.30 19.05 -8.93
CA PHE A 217 5.62 19.22 -8.32
C PHE A 217 5.55 20.02 -7.01
N GLN A 218 4.62 20.97 -6.91
CA GLN A 218 4.35 21.70 -5.66
C GLN A 218 3.88 20.74 -4.56
N SER A 219 2.93 19.86 -4.88
CA SER A 219 2.39 18.86 -3.96
C SER A 219 3.45 17.85 -3.55
N LEU A 220 4.23 17.34 -4.50
CA LEU A 220 5.35 16.43 -4.22
C LEU A 220 6.38 17.07 -3.28
N SER A 221 6.71 18.35 -3.50
CA SER A 221 7.61 19.08 -2.59
C SER A 221 7.04 19.20 -1.18
N GLY A 222 5.74 19.48 -1.05
CA GLY A 222 5.05 19.54 0.24
C GLY A 222 5.07 18.20 1.01
N LEU A 223 4.86 17.08 0.29
CA LEU A 223 4.98 15.73 0.87
C LEU A 223 6.40 15.48 1.39
N MET A 224 7.43 15.80 0.59
CA MET A 224 8.83 15.62 0.99
C MET A 224 9.22 16.46 2.21
N GLN A 225 8.68 17.68 2.33
CA GLN A 225 8.93 18.55 3.49
C GLN A 225 8.28 18.01 4.77
N SER A 226 7.13 17.35 4.64
CA SER A 226 6.39 16.75 5.78
C SER A 226 7.09 15.52 6.38
N CYS A 227 8.12 14.98 5.70
CA CYS A 227 8.93 13.87 6.20
C CYS A 227 10.14 14.30 7.04
N ARG A 228 10.35 15.60 7.26
CA ARG A 228 11.41 16.13 8.15
C ARG A 228 10.97 16.15 9.61
#